data_AF-A0ABD2XAQ5-F1
#
_entry.id   AF-A0ABD2XAQ5-F1
#
_cell.length_a   1.000
_cell.length_b   1.000
_cell.length_c   1.000
_cell.angle_alpha   90.00
_cell.angle_beta   90.00
_cell.angle_gamma   90.00
#
_symmetry.space_group_name_H-M   'P 1'
#
loop_
_entity.id
_entity.type
_entity.pdbx_description
1 polymer ?
#
loop_
_entity_poly.entity_id
_entity_poly.type
_entity_poly.pdbx_seq_one_letter_code
_entity_poly.pdbx_strand_id
1 'polypeptide(L)'
;MINRMRANHTCLAESLERKNIISDPRCRCGCEEESLNHVLWNCGRLEPQREVMMERLKKMKLFPPFNAESLLARPNIAACKIICCFLDECVIRV
;
A
#
# COMPACT_ATOMS: atom_id res chain seq x y z
N MET A 1 8.73 8.78 -4.05
CA MET A 1 7.88 7.66 -3.62
C MET A 1 6.40 7.87 -4.03
N ILE A 2 5.71 8.91 -3.56
CA ILE A 2 4.27 9.14 -3.83
C ILE A 2 3.93 9.24 -5.33
N ASN A 3 4.73 9.97 -6.12
CA ASN A 3 4.50 10.06 -7.58
C ASN A 3 4.64 8.71 -8.29
N ARG A 4 5.47 7.80 -7.76
CA ARG A 4 5.56 6.43 -8.28
C ARG A 4 4.30 5.63 -7.93
N MET A 5 3.80 5.74 -6.69
CA MET A 5 2.54 5.12 -6.28
C MET A 5 1.35 5.64 -7.10
N ARG A 6 1.28 6.95 -7.37
CA ARG A 6 0.25 7.56 -8.23
C ARG A 6 0.30 7.07 -9.67
N ALA A 7 1.49 6.77 -10.17
CA ALA A 7 1.68 6.17 -11.48
C ALA A 7 1.53 4.64 -11.46
N ASN A 8 1.15 4.05 -10.32
CA ASN A 8 1.19 2.61 -10.08
C ASN A 8 2.53 1.96 -10.48
N HIS A 9 3.62 2.69 -10.29
CA HIS A 9 5.00 2.24 -10.47
C HIS A 9 5.54 1.74 -9.13
N THR A 10 5.00 0.62 -8.66
CA THR A 10 5.42 -0.02 -7.41
C THR A 10 5.96 -1.40 -7.68
N CYS A 11 6.79 -1.93 -6.80
CA CYS A 11 7.26 -3.33 -6.90
C CYS A 11 6.22 -4.34 -6.40
N LEU A 12 4.94 -3.97 -6.45
CA LEU A 12 3.81 -4.84 -6.12
C LEU A 12 3.55 -5.81 -7.26
N ALA A 13 3.08 -7.00 -6.92
CA ALA A 13 2.90 -8.08 -7.90
C ALA A 13 1.97 -7.66 -9.06
N GLU A 14 0.89 -6.89 -8.79
CA GLU A 14 0.02 -6.30 -9.83
C GLU A 14 0.80 -5.40 -10.82
N SER A 15 1.66 -4.54 -10.31
CA SER A 15 2.42 -3.61 -11.15
C SER A 15 3.56 -4.31 -11.90
N LEU A 16 4.10 -5.40 -11.34
CA LEU A 16 5.13 -6.21 -11.99
C LEU A 16 4.53 -7.11 -13.08
N GLU A 17 3.34 -7.65 -12.85
CA GLU A 17 2.56 -8.42 -13.84
C GLU A 17 2.17 -7.55 -15.02
N ARG A 18 1.68 -6.32 -14.78
CA ARG A 18 1.45 -5.34 -15.86
C ARG A 18 2.69 -5.04 -16.71
N LYS A 19 3.88 -5.17 -16.12
CA LYS A 19 5.16 -4.97 -16.81
C LYS A 19 5.73 -6.27 -17.39
N ASN A 20 4.98 -7.37 -17.34
CA ASN A 20 5.39 -8.72 -17.75
C ASN A 20 6.69 -9.19 -17.06
N ILE A 21 6.98 -8.68 -15.85
CA ILE A 21 8.18 -9.05 -15.08
C ILE A 21 7.91 -10.34 -14.28
N ILE A 22 6.69 -10.53 -13.82
CA ILE A 22 6.23 -11.75 -13.14
C ILE A 22 4.96 -12.24 -13.83
N SER A 23 4.75 -13.56 -13.86
CA SER A 23 3.54 -14.17 -14.43
C SER A 23 2.43 -14.40 -13.40
N ASP A 24 2.73 -14.31 -12.11
CA ASP A 24 1.77 -14.55 -11.03
C ASP A 24 1.66 -13.31 -10.14
N PRO A 25 0.53 -12.57 -10.20
CA PRO A 25 0.32 -11.36 -9.42
C PRO A 25 -0.17 -11.65 -7.99
N ARG A 26 -0.21 -12.92 -7.57
CA ARG A 26 -0.88 -13.29 -6.31
C ARG A 26 -0.07 -12.80 -5.13
N CYS A 27 -0.77 -12.19 -4.17
CA CYS A 27 -0.15 -11.94 -2.89
C CYS A 27 0.07 -13.27 -2.20
N ARG A 28 1.21 -13.42 -1.52
CA ARG A 28 1.48 -14.63 -0.75
C ARG A 28 0.43 -14.88 0.34
N CYS A 29 -0.39 -13.89 0.73
CA CYS A 29 -1.49 -14.08 1.67
C CYS A 29 -2.64 -14.93 1.12
N GLY A 30 -2.61 -15.28 -0.17
CA GLY A 30 -3.65 -16.04 -0.86
C GLY A 30 -4.62 -15.18 -1.66
N CYS A 31 -4.45 -13.85 -1.69
CA CYS A 31 -5.23 -12.99 -2.58
C CYS A 31 -4.75 -13.12 -4.03
N GLU A 32 -5.71 -13.06 -4.95
CA GLU A 32 -5.47 -13.24 -6.39
C GLU A 32 -4.57 -12.15 -6.98
N GLU A 33 -4.56 -10.97 -6.39
CA GLU A 33 -3.76 -9.83 -6.81
C GLU A 33 -3.19 -9.05 -5.62
N GLU A 34 -1.88 -8.84 -5.60
CA GLU A 34 -1.21 -7.95 -4.64
C GLU A 34 -1.32 -6.49 -5.07
N SER A 35 -2.53 -5.93 -4.95
CA SER A 35 -2.77 -4.52 -5.23
C SER A 35 -2.37 -3.61 -4.06
N LEU A 36 -2.15 -2.32 -4.33
CA LEU A 36 -1.79 -1.36 -3.30
C LEU A 36 -2.91 -1.19 -2.26
N ASN A 37 -4.17 -1.24 -2.68
CA ASN A 37 -5.32 -1.28 -1.78
C ASN A 37 -5.35 -2.57 -0.96
N HIS A 38 -5.05 -3.72 -1.57
CA HIS A 38 -4.96 -4.99 -0.84
C HIS A 38 -3.90 -4.91 0.25
N VAL A 39 -2.67 -4.52 -0.07
CA VAL A 39 -1.56 -4.40 0.89
C VAL A 39 -1.90 -3.44 2.03
N LEU A 40 -2.48 -2.27 1.71
CA LEU A 40 -2.80 -1.26 2.71
C LEU A 40 -4.00 -1.62 3.59
N TRP A 41 -5.05 -2.27 3.05
CA TRP A 41 -6.33 -2.39 3.75
C TRP A 41 -6.80 -3.83 3.98
N ASN A 42 -6.35 -4.81 3.18
CA ASN A 42 -6.93 -6.15 3.14
C ASN A 42 -5.94 -7.33 3.30
N CYS A 43 -4.64 -7.07 3.27
CA CYS A 43 -3.61 -8.10 3.39
C CYS A 43 -3.51 -8.63 4.82
N GLY A 44 -3.88 -9.89 5.03
CA GLY A 44 -3.84 -10.56 6.34
C GLY A 44 -2.42 -10.83 6.86
N ARG A 45 -1.40 -10.77 6.00
CA ARG A 45 0.01 -10.92 6.43
C ARG A 45 0.55 -9.69 7.15
N LEU A 46 -0.06 -8.54 6.87
CA LEU A 46 0.40 -7.25 7.32
C LEU A 46 -0.50 -6.67 8.42
N GLU A 47 -1.35 -7.50 9.05
CA GLU A 47 -2.21 -7.05 10.14
C GLU A 47 -1.46 -6.33 11.26
N PRO A 48 -0.37 -6.89 11.84
CA PRO A 48 0.29 -6.20 12.95
C PRO A 48 0.94 -4.88 12.52
N GLN A 49 1.51 -4.80 11.31
CA GLN A 49 2.06 -3.56 10.77
C GLN A 49 0.95 -2.56 10.42
N ARG A 50 -0.21 -3.04 9.94
CA ARG A 50 -1.37 -2.22 9.61
C ARG A 50 -1.98 -1.61 10.85
N GLU A 51 -2.06 -2.33 11.96
CA GLU A 51 -2.54 -1.76 13.22
C GLU A 51 -1.69 -0.55 13.62
N VAL A 52 -0.36 -0.67 13.58
CA VAL A 52 0.55 0.44 13.85
C VAL A 52 0.32 1.60 12.87
N MET A 53 0.17 1.31 11.57
CA MET A 53 -0.14 2.31 10.55
C MET A 53 -1.47 3.02 10.87
N MET A 54 -2.51 2.27 11.21
CA MET A 54 -3.85 2.76 11.51
C MET A 54 -3.88 3.60 12.77
N GLU A 55 -3.14 3.24 13.81
CA GLU A 55 -2.98 4.07 15.00
C GLU A 55 -2.32 5.42 14.67
N ARG A 56 -1.28 5.42 13.84
CA ARG A 56 -0.62 6.66 13.41
C ARG A 56 -1.55 7.52 12.55
N LEU A 57 -2.38 6.91 11.68
CA LEU A 57 -3.39 7.62 10.89
C LEU A 57 -4.51 8.21 11.79
N LYS A 58 -5.00 7.45 12.78
CA LYS A 58 -5.98 7.92 13.76
C LYS A 58 -5.48 9.13 14.54
N LYS A 59 -4.20 9.15 14.95
CA LYS A 59 -3.57 10.31 15.61
C LYS A 59 -3.62 11.58 14.75
N MET A 60 -3.68 11.44 13.43
CA MET A 60 -3.83 12.56 12.49
C MET A 60 -5.28 12.90 12.16
N LYS A 61 -6.26 12.34 12.90
CA LYS A 61 -7.70 12.50 12.66
C LYS A 61 -8.14 12.06 11.27
N LEU A 62 -7.42 11.12 10.69
CA LEU A 62 -7.83 10.44 9.46
C LEU A 62 -8.66 9.22 9.87
N PHE A 63 -9.85 9.09 9.30
CA PHE A 63 -10.78 8.00 9.57
C PHE A 63 -11.15 7.28 8.27
N PRO A 64 -11.40 5.96 8.34
CA PRO A 64 -11.89 5.20 7.19
C PRO A 64 -13.29 5.69 6.75
N PRO A 65 -13.71 5.41 5.51
CA PRO A 65 -13.06 4.53 4.53
C PRO A 65 -11.86 5.19 3.84
N PHE A 66 -10.74 4.47 3.81
CA PHE A 66 -9.56 4.91 3.09
C PHE A 66 -9.47 4.13 1.78
N ASN A 67 -9.58 4.84 0.65
CA ASN A 67 -9.10 4.33 -0.63
C ASN A 67 -7.69 4.87 -0.84
N ALA A 68 -6.76 3.98 -1.21
CA ALA A 68 -5.40 4.39 -1.52
C ALA A 68 -5.37 5.46 -2.61
N GLU A 69 -6.24 5.33 -3.62
CA GLU A 69 -6.41 6.30 -4.70
C GLU A 69 -6.84 7.67 -4.19
N SER A 70 -7.85 7.74 -3.31
CA SER A 70 -8.32 9.00 -2.73
C SER A 70 -7.25 9.67 -1.87
N LEU A 71 -6.46 8.86 -1.15
CA LEU A 71 -5.38 9.35 -0.30
C LEU A 71 -4.17 9.85 -1.12
N LEU A 72 -3.91 9.21 -2.26
CA LEU A 72 -2.87 9.60 -3.21
C LEU A 72 -3.30 10.79 -4.09
N ALA A 73 -4.61 10.95 -4.33
CA ALA A 73 -5.17 12.06 -5.12
C ALA A 73 -5.03 13.42 -4.41
N ARG A 74 -5.23 13.45 -3.08
CA ARG A 74 -4.98 14.65 -2.24
C ARG A 74 -3.87 14.34 -1.24
N PRO A 75 -2.59 14.52 -1.62
CA PRO A 75 -1.47 14.07 -0.80
C PRO A 75 -1.39 14.89 0.48
N ASN A 76 -1.84 14.31 1.59
CA ASN A 76 -1.43 14.75 2.90
C ASN A 76 -0.01 14.22 3.15
N ILE A 77 0.97 15.12 3.18
CA ILE A 77 2.40 14.78 3.31
C ILE A 77 2.66 13.86 4.50
N ALA A 78 1.97 14.07 5.62
CA ALA A 78 2.13 13.25 6.82
C ALA A 78 1.52 11.85 6.64
N ALA A 79 0.32 11.74 6.06
CA ALA A 79 -0.31 10.46 5.74
C ALA A 79 0.52 9.65 4.73
N CYS A 80 1.02 10.32 3.69
CA CYS A 80 1.89 9.68 2.72
C CYS A 80 3.22 9.23 3.33
N LYS A 81 3.81 9.98 4.27
CA LYS A 81 5.01 9.53 4.99
C LYS A 81 4.75 8.26 5.79
N ILE A 82 3.64 8.18 6.52
CA ILE A 82 3.26 6.98 7.28
C ILE A 82 3.12 5.77 6.36
N ILE A 83 2.43 5.95 5.22
CA ILE A 83 2.25 4.88 4.24
C ILE A 83 3.57 4.47 3.61
N CYS A 84 4.44 5.42 3.29
CA CYS A 84 5.77 5.10 2.80
C CYS A 84 6.58 4.31 3.83
N CYS A 85 6.53 4.69 5.12
CA CYS A 85 7.20 3.94 6.19
C CYS A 85 6.63 2.52 6.32
N PHE A 86 5.30 2.37 6.29
CA PHE A 86 4.67 1.04 6.33
C PHE A 86 5.11 0.15 5.17
N LEU A 87 5.16 0.69 3.95
CA LEU A 87 5.56 -0.07 2.76
C LEU A 87 7.05 -0.44 2.78
N ASP A 88 7.91 0.45 3.32
CA ASP A 88 9.34 0.19 3.52
C ASP A 88 9.56 -0.92 4.56
N GLU A 89 8.82 -0.88 5.68
CA GLU A 89 8.83 -1.92 6.73
C GLU A 89 8.30 -3.27 6.23
N CYS A 90 7.37 -3.29 5.28
CA CYS A 90 6.77 -4.51 4.73
C CYS A 90 7.60 -5.18 3.62
N VAL A 91 8.81 -4.70 3.33
CA VAL A 91 9.72 -5.27 2.30
C VAL A 91 9.19 -5.07 0.87
N ILE A 92 8.39 -4.04 0.62
CA ILE A 92 8.14 -3.58 -0.75
C ILE A 92 9.25 -2.55 -1.05
N ARG A 93 10.43 -3.02 -1.43
CA ARG A 93 11.49 -2.13 -1.93
C ARG A 93 11.01 -1.50 -3.25
N VAL A 94 10.66 -0.21 -3.24
CA VAL A 94 10.29 0.60 -4.42
C VAL A 94 11.45 1.47 -4.88
#